data_AF-A0A0Q5WIZ8-F1
#
_entry.id   AF-A0A0Q5WIZ8-F1
#
_cell.length_a   1.000
_cell.length_b   1.000
_cell.length_c   1.000
_cell.angle_alpha   90.00
_cell.angle_beta   90.00
_cell.angle_gamma   90.00
#
_symmetry.space_group_name_H-M   'P 1'
#
loop_
_entity.id
_entity.type
_entity.pdbx_description
1 polymer ?
#
loop_
_entity_poly.entity_id
_entity_poly.type
_entity_poly.pdbx_seq_one_letter_code
_entity_poly.pdbx_strand_id
1 'polypeptide(L)'
;MAIDPEVERYIRDLYEGLNNVWASIEHHSSAAEHRERQHRFEEEAKRIRQQTDEYRNEIARHLQKLSEETSKYVNVVSVIAYAGYFTTWSFTKELLGKHDTALVGLMGIVSVSLFVLWEMYQTFLRISVQSELGRFMQGGVSVEHFEELGKELRLNEARRIAILAPLHKLVFLSSFVGAIAGASVMIYRLVDSLYLY
;
A
#
# COMPACT_ATOMS: atom_id res chain seq x y z
N MET A 1 -88.28 16.09 -18.11
CA MET A 1 -87.97 16.03 -16.66
C MET A 1 -86.80 16.97 -16.44
N ALA A 2 -87.01 18.12 -15.81
CA ALA A 2 -85.93 19.03 -15.49
C ALA A 2 -85.07 18.38 -14.39
N ILE A 3 -83.76 18.35 -14.59
CA ILE A 3 -82.82 17.87 -13.56
C ILE A 3 -82.86 18.88 -12.42
N ASP A 4 -82.90 18.38 -11.20
CA ASP A 4 -82.92 19.19 -9.98
C ASP A 4 -81.67 20.11 -9.95
N PRO A 5 -81.81 21.42 -9.74
CA PRO A 5 -80.70 22.36 -9.66
C PRO A 5 -79.61 21.97 -8.65
N GLU A 6 -79.96 21.25 -7.59
CA GLU A 6 -78.99 20.76 -6.60
C GLU A 6 -78.13 19.64 -7.17
N VAL A 7 -78.71 18.76 -7.99
CA VAL A 7 -78.00 17.68 -8.68
C VAL A 7 -77.03 18.25 -9.71
N GLU A 8 -77.42 19.31 -10.43
CA GLU A 8 -76.53 19.99 -11.38
C GLU A 8 -75.32 20.61 -10.68
N ARG A 9 -75.51 21.24 -9.51
CA ARG A 9 -74.42 21.82 -8.72
C ARG A 9 -73.48 20.74 -8.20
N TYR A 10 -74.02 19.64 -7.68
CA TYR A 10 -73.22 18.52 -7.18
C TYR A 10 -72.37 17.87 -8.27
N ILE A 11 -72.93 17.68 -9.49
CA ILE A 11 -72.18 17.13 -10.63
C ILE A 11 -71.07 18.08 -11.06
N ARG A 12 -71.31 19.39 -11.04
CA ARG A 12 -70.30 20.40 -11.39
C ARG A 12 -69.14 20.40 -10.39
N ASP A 13 -69.43 20.38 -9.10
CA ASP A 13 -68.41 20.35 -8.05
C ASP A 13 -67.57 19.05 -8.12
N LEU A 14 -68.20 17.91 -8.41
CA LEU A 14 -67.50 16.66 -8.65
C LEU A 14 -66.58 16.73 -9.87
N TYR A 15 -67.02 17.37 -10.95
CA TYR A 15 -66.23 17.52 -12.17
C TYR A 15 -65.02 18.44 -11.95
N GLU A 16 -65.20 19.55 -11.22
CA GLU A 16 -64.11 20.45 -10.83
C GLU A 16 -63.12 19.74 -9.89
N GLY A 17 -63.62 18.97 -8.91
CA GLY A 17 -62.78 18.16 -8.04
C GLY A 17 -61.96 17.12 -8.80
N LEU A 18 -62.58 16.43 -9.77
CA LEU A 18 -61.90 15.45 -10.63
C LEU A 18 -60.83 16.10 -11.50
N ASN A 19 -61.12 17.26 -12.08
CA ASN A 19 -60.15 18.03 -12.88
C ASN A 19 -58.99 18.54 -12.04
N ASN A 20 -59.21 18.98 -10.80
CA ASN A 20 -58.14 19.41 -9.91
C ASN A 20 -57.23 18.23 -9.51
N VAL A 21 -57.80 17.04 -9.28
CA VAL A 21 -57.03 15.82 -9.03
C VAL A 21 -56.23 15.42 -10.27
N TRP A 22 -56.83 15.43 -11.45
CA TRP A 22 -56.12 15.16 -12.72
C TRP A 22 -55.01 16.17 -13.00
N ALA A 23 -55.25 17.46 -12.81
CA ALA A 23 -54.23 18.50 -12.95
C ALA A 23 -53.10 18.34 -11.93
N SER A 24 -53.41 17.90 -10.70
CA SER A 24 -52.37 17.59 -9.70
C SER A 24 -51.52 16.39 -10.10
N ILE A 25 -52.11 15.35 -10.69
CA ILE A 25 -51.41 14.15 -11.18
C ILE A 25 -50.61 14.46 -12.45
N GLU A 26 -51.08 15.36 -13.31
CA GLU A 26 -50.37 15.82 -14.51
C GLU A 26 -49.18 16.74 -14.17
N HIS A 27 -49.28 17.52 -13.09
CA HIS A 27 -48.12 18.19 -12.48
C HIS A 27 -47.10 17.21 -11.89
N HIS A 28 -47.49 15.95 -11.69
CA HIS A 28 -46.56 14.84 -11.46
C HIS A 28 -46.11 14.21 -12.79
N SER A 29 -45.75 15.05 -13.77
CA SER A 29 -44.79 14.78 -14.87
C SER A 29 -43.39 14.31 -14.38
N SER A 30 -43.33 13.88 -13.11
CA SER A 30 -42.36 13.10 -12.38
C SER A 30 -41.56 12.12 -13.23
N ALA A 31 -42.11 11.47 -14.25
CA ALA A 31 -41.35 10.54 -15.08
C ALA A 31 -40.23 11.21 -15.90
N ALA A 32 -40.39 12.48 -16.33
CA ALA A 32 -39.34 13.20 -17.06
C ALA A 32 -38.30 13.78 -16.09
N GLU A 33 -38.75 14.41 -15.00
CA GLU A 33 -37.84 14.96 -13.97
C GLU A 33 -37.06 13.87 -13.23
N HIS A 34 -37.65 12.70 -12.97
CA HIS A 34 -36.95 11.57 -12.36
C HIS A 34 -35.90 11.00 -13.30
N ARG A 35 -36.16 10.94 -14.60
CA ARG A 35 -35.16 10.53 -15.62
C ARG A 35 -34.00 11.51 -15.66
N GLU A 36 -34.28 12.81 -15.61
CA GLU A 36 -33.23 13.83 -15.60
C GLU A 36 -32.39 13.81 -14.31
N ARG A 37 -33.04 13.60 -13.15
CA ARG A 37 -32.32 13.40 -11.87
C ARG A 37 -31.47 12.13 -11.88
N GLN A 38 -32.00 11.02 -12.39
CA GLN A 38 -31.24 9.76 -12.53
C GLN A 38 -30.02 9.95 -13.43
N HIS A 39 -30.18 10.61 -14.59
CA HIS A 39 -29.06 10.93 -15.47
C HIS A 39 -27.99 11.78 -14.77
N ARG A 40 -28.39 12.80 -14.01
CA ARG A 40 -27.45 13.62 -13.22
C ARG A 40 -26.70 12.80 -12.17
N PHE A 41 -27.40 11.94 -11.43
CA PHE A 41 -26.76 11.06 -10.46
C PHE A 41 -25.83 10.04 -11.11
N GLU A 42 -26.17 9.51 -12.28
CA GLU A 42 -25.28 8.61 -13.03
C GLU A 42 -24.03 9.33 -13.54
N GLU A 43 -24.14 10.55 -14.05
CA GLU A 43 -23.01 11.36 -14.47
C GLU A 43 -22.10 11.72 -13.29
N GLU A 44 -22.69 12.12 -12.17
CA GLU A 44 -21.96 12.42 -10.95
C GLU A 44 -21.27 11.17 -10.39
N ALA A 45 -21.96 10.03 -10.36
CA ALA A 45 -21.37 8.75 -9.95
C ALA A 45 -20.20 8.33 -10.87
N LYS A 46 -20.32 8.55 -12.18
CA LYS A 46 -19.22 8.31 -13.14
C LYS A 46 -18.03 9.23 -12.88
N ARG A 47 -18.27 10.53 -12.64
CA ARG A 47 -17.21 11.49 -12.29
C ARG A 47 -16.51 11.12 -10.99
N ILE A 48 -17.26 10.79 -9.95
CA ILE A 48 -16.70 10.37 -8.65
C ILE A 48 -15.87 9.09 -8.82
N ARG A 49 -16.35 8.11 -9.59
CA ARG A 49 -15.58 6.88 -9.89
C ARG A 49 -14.28 7.20 -10.63
N GLN A 50 -14.33 8.02 -11.68
CA GLN A 50 -13.15 8.43 -12.44
C GLN A 50 -12.13 9.15 -11.55
N GLN A 51 -12.56 10.12 -10.75
CA GLN A 51 -11.69 10.82 -9.80
C GLN A 51 -11.10 9.86 -8.76
N THR A 52 -11.90 8.92 -8.24
CA THR A 52 -11.42 7.92 -7.27
C THR A 52 -10.35 7.02 -7.88
N ASP A 53 -10.54 6.59 -9.13
CA ASP A 53 -9.58 5.75 -9.84
C ASP A 53 -8.30 6.52 -10.18
N GLU A 54 -8.41 7.80 -10.56
CA GLU A 54 -7.26 8.69 -10.77
C GLU A 54 -6.44 8.85 -9.48
N TYR A 55 -7.07 9.21 -8.36
CA TYR A 55 -6.40 9.34 -7.07
C TYR A 55 -5.77 8.02 -6.63
N ARG A 56 -6.46 6.89 -6.79
CA ARG A 56 -5.92 5.57 -6.47
C ARG A 56 -4.66 5.28 -7.29
N ASN A 57 -4.67 5.57 -8.58
CA ASN A 57 -3.54 5.33 -9.46
C ASN A 57 -2.37 6.29 -9.18
N GLU A 58 -2.64 7.53 -8.79
CA GLU A 58 -1.62 8.49 -8.37
C GLU A 58 -0.95 8.06 -7.06
N ILE A 59 -1.74 7.72 -6.04
CA ILE A 59 -1.24 7.21 -4.75
C ILE A 59 -0.42 5.94 -4.94
N ALA A 60 -0.90 5.00 -5.77
CA ALA A 60 -0.17 3.77 -6.07
C ALA A 60 1.20 4.06 -6.72
N ARG A 61 1.25 5.00 -7.67
CA ARG A 61 2.50 5.43 -8.32
C ARG A 61 3.46 6.08 -7.32
N HIS A 62 2.96 6.98 -6.46
CA HIS A 62 3.78 7.61 -5.43
C HIS A 62 4.32 6.60 -4.42
N LEU A 63 3.49 5.66 -3.95
CA LEU A 63 3.91 4.60 -3.03
C LEU A 63 4.96 3.69 -3.66
N GLN A 64 4.79 3.30 -4.92
CA GLN A 64 5.78 2.48 -5.63
C GLN A 64 7.12 3.21 -5.73
N LYS A 65 7.10 4.48 -6.18
CA LYS A 65 8.32 5.29 -6.30
C LYS A 65 9.04 5.46 -4.96
N LEU A 66 8.31 5.81 -3.91
CA LEU A 66 8.86 5.95 -2.55
C LEU A 66 9.45 4.63 -2.04
N SER A 67 8.78 3.50 -2.28
CA SER A 67 9.26 2.18 -1.88
C SER A 67 10.57 1.81 -2.57
N GLU A 68 10.66 2.05 -3.88
CA GLU A 68 11.87 1.77 -4.67
C GLU A 68 13.05 2.65 -4.25
N GLU A 69 12.82 3.96 -4.08
CA GLU A 69 13.84 4.91 -3.64
C GLU A 69 14.34 4.60 -2.22
N THR A 70 13.42 4.34 -1.29
CA THR A 70 13.74 3.99 0.10
C THR A 70 14.55 2.70 0.16
N SER A 71 14.16 1.66 -0.58
CA SER A 71 14.87 0.37 -0.60
C SER A 71 16.29 0.53 -1.13
N LYS A 72 16.49 1.30 -2.20
CA LYS A 72 17.84 1.58 -2.74
C LYS A 72 18.70 2.34 -1.72
N TYR A 73 18.14 3.38 -1.11
CA TYR A 73 18.85 4.20 -0.13
C TYR A 73 19.27 3.39 1.09
N VAL A 74 18.36 2.61 1.68
CA VAL A 74 18.64 1.76 2.85
C VAL A 74 19.76 0.77 2.55
N ASN A 75 19.76 0.16 1.37
CA ASN A 75 20.78 -0.82 1.00
C ASN A 75 22.16 -0.17 0.84
N VAL A 76 22.25 0.99 0.19
CA VAL A 76 23.52 1.73 0.05
C VAL A 76 24.05 2.17 1.41
N VAL A 77 23.21 2.77 2.25
CA VAL A 77 23.61 3.21 3.59
C VAL A 77 24.07 2.03 4.45
N SER A 78 23.39 0.89 4.36
CA SER A 78 23.76 -0.32 5.11
C SER A 78 25.14 -0.85 4.69
N VAL A 79 25.43 -0.88 3.38
CA VAL A 79 26.75 -1.30 2.87
C VAL A 79 27.85 -0.37 3.39
N ILE A 80 27.63 0.94 3.33
CA ILE A 80 28.60 1.94 3.85
C ILE A 80 28.81 1.75 5.36
N ALA A 81 27.72 1.57 6.12
CA ALA A 81 27.80 1.37 7.56
C ALA A 81 28.60 0.12 7.93
N TYR A 82 28.37 -1.02 7.25
CA TYR A 82 29.14 -2.24 7.48
C TYR A 82 30.59 -2.12 7.03
N ALA A 83 30.87 -1.43 5.92
CA ALA A 83 32.25 -1.15 5.51
C ALA A 83 32.99 -0.32 6.57
N GLY A 84 32.32 0.70 7.12
CA GLY A 84 32.83 1.48 8.24
C GLY A 84 33.09 0.62 9.47
N TYR A 85 32.12 -0.21 9.86
CA TYR A 85 32.25 -1.14 11.00
C TYR A 85 33.48 -2.05 10.88
N PHE A 86 33.65 -2.74 9.75
CA PHE A 86 34.77 -3.66 9.54
C PHE A 86 36.11 -2.93 9.41
N THR A 87 36.12 -1.72 8.84
CA THR A 87 37.30 -0.87 8.78
C THR A 87 37.76 -0.50 10.20
N THR A 88 36.85 -0.01 11.04
CA THR A 88 37.13 0.28 12.45
C THR A 88 37.61 -0.96 13.18
N TRP A 89 36.93 -2.10 13.02
CA TRP A 89 37.33 -3.35 13.65
C TRP A 89 38.75 -3.78 13.27
N SER A 90 39.13 -3.64 12.00
CA SER A 90 40.48 -3.98 11.53
C SER A 90 41.56 -3.17 12.25
N PHE A 91 41.29 -1.91 12.57
CA PHE A 91 42.20 -1.04 13.33
C PHE A 91 42.17 -1.32 14.83
N THR A 92 41.02 -1.64 15.41
CA THR A 92 40.88 -1.82 16.86
C THR A 92 41.16 -3.23 17.35
N LYS A 93 41.23 -4.24 16.46
CA LYS A 93 41.37 -5.66 16.84
C LYS A 93 42.59 -5.97 17.71
N GLU A 94 43.66 -5.19 17.58
CA GLU A 94 44.90 -5.37 18.36
C GLU A 94 44.80 -4.75 19.75
N LEU A 95 43.94 -3.73 19.91
CA LEU A 95 43.62 -3.08 21.18
C LEU A 95 42.58 -3.87 21.98
N LEU A 96 41.84 -4.74 21.32
CA LEU A 96 40.80 -5.58 21.90
C LEU A 96 41.41 -6.84 22.52
N GLY A 97 40.98 -7.17 23.75
CA GLY A 97 41.30 -8.47 24.35
C GLY A 97 40.74 -9.62 23.51
N LYS A 98 41.37 -10.81 23.57
CA LYS A 98 40.96 -11.98 22.74
C LYS A 98 39.47 -12.30 22.79
N HIS A 99 38.86 -12.18 23.98
CA HIS A 99 37.44 -12.42 24.19
C HIS A 99 36.57 -11.35 23.50
N ASP A 100 36.94 -10.08 23.62
CA ASP A 100 36.21 -8.96 23.02
C ASP A 100 36.31 -8.99 21.50
N THR A 101 37.49 -9.29 20.95
CA THR A 101 37.70 -9.43 19.50
C THR A 101 36.81 -10.53 18.92
N ALA A 102 36.72 -11.68 19.60
CA ALA A 102 35.86 -12.78 19.17
C ALA A 102 34.38 -12.41 19.25
N LEU A 103 33.95 -11.72 20.32
CA LEU A 103 32.56 -11.29 20.50
C LEU A 103 32.15 -10.25 19.44
N VAL A 104 32.96 -9.20 19.25
CA VAL A 104 32.72 -8.14 18.24
C VAL A 104 32.71 -8.72 16.83
N GLY A 105 33.62 -9.65 16.54
CA GLY A 105 33.66 -10.36 15.26
C GLY A 105 32.40 -11.20 15.04
N LEU A 106 31.99 -11.98 16.04
CA LEU A 106 30.78 -12.81 15.96
C LEU A 106 29.52 -11.96 15.80
N MET A 107 29.37 -10.87 16.57
CA MET A 107 28.23 -9.96 16.45
C MET A 107 28.17 -9.30 15.06
N GLY A 108 29.32 -8.87 14.54
CA GLY A 108 29.42 -8.30 13.19
C GLY A 108 29.03 -9.31 12.11
N ILE A 109 29.57 -10.53 12.16
CA ILE A 109 29.27 -11.59 11.20
C ILE A 109 27.79 -11.96 11.25
N VAL A 110 27.23 -12.23 12.44
CA VAL A 110 25.81 -12.61 12.58
C VAL A 110 24.90 -11.49 12.08
N SER A 111 25.19 -10.24 12.43
CA SER A 111 24.44 -9.07 11.96
C SER A 111 24.42 -8.97 10.43
N VAL A 112 25.60 -9.03 9.81
CA VAL A 112 25.74 -8.92 8.35
C VAL A 112 25.09 -10.11 7.66
N SER A 113 25.31 -11.33 8.15
CA SER A 113 24.73 -12.54 7.57
C SER A 113 23.21 -12.51 7.62
N LEU A 114 22.60 -12.12 8.74
CA LEU A 114 21.15 -12.00 8.85
C LEU A 114 20.59 -10.97 7.88
N PHE A 115 21.20 -9.79 7.80
CA PHE A 115 20.79 -8.75 6.87
C PHE A 115 20.92 -9.18 5.40
N VAL A 116 22.05 -9.77 5.02
CA VAL A 116 22.28 -10.24 3.63
C VAL A 116 21.34 -11.37 3.25
N LEU A 117 21.15 -12.37 4.13
CA LEU A 117 20.21 -13.47 3.87
C LEU A 117 18.78 -12.95 3.67
N TRP A 118 18.39 -11.94 4.44
CA TRP A 118 17.09 -11.29 4.28
C TRP A 118 16.94 -10.57 2.93
N GLU A 119 17.94 -9.77 2.53
CA GLU A 119 17.92 -9.09 1.23
C GLU A 119 17.93 -10.08 0.06
N MET A 120 18.67 -11.18 0.18
CA MET A 120 18.65 -12.26 -0.81
C MET A 120 17.26 -12.92 -0.89
N TYR A 121 16.64 -13.20 0.25
CA TYR A 121 15.30 -13.76 0.29
C TYR A 121 14.25 -12.83 -0.34
N GLN A 122 14.31 -11.53 -0.04
CA GLN A 122 13.44 -10.52 -0.67
C GLN A 122 13.63 -10.45 -2.19
N THR A 123 14.89 -10.49 -2.64
CA THR A 123 15.21 -10.51 -4.07
C THR A 123 14.66 -11.76 -4.76
N PHE A 124 14.82 -12.93 -4.13
CA PHE A 124 14.28 -14.19 -4.62
C PHE A 124 12.74 -14.17 -4.77
N LEU A 125 12.03 -13.59 -3.80
CA LEU A 125 10.57 -13.42 -3.90
C LEU A 125 10.16 -12.53 -5.07
N ARG A 126 10.85 -11.39 -5.28
CA ARG A 126 10.55 -10.48 -6.41
C ARG A 126 10.79 -11.15 -7.76
N ILE A 127 11.90 -11.87 -7.90
CA ILE A 127 12.22 -12.62 -9.12
C ILE A 127 11.16 -13.69 -9.38
N SER A 128 10.72 -14.39 -8.33
CA SER A 128 9.68 -15.42 -8.44
C SER A 128 8.37 -14.84 -9.00
N VAL A 129 7.90 -13.72 -8.44
CA VAL A 129 6.68 -13.02 -8.92
C VAL A 129 6.85 -12.53 -10.37
N GLN A 130 8.00 -11.95 -10.71
CA GLN A 130 8.28 -11.51 -12.09
C GLN A 130 8.30 -12.67 -13.08
N SER A 131 8.88 -13.81 -12.71
CA SER A 131 8.92 -15.00 -13.56
C SER A 131 7.54 -15.60 -13.80
N GLU A 132 6.68 -15.58 -12.77
CA GLU A 132 5.29 -16.00 -12.86
C GLU A 132 4.51 -15.11 -13.83
N LEU A 133 4.64 -13.77 -13.69
CA LEU A 133 4.03 -12.81 -14.61
C LEU A 133 4.54 -12.99 -16.06
N GLY A 134 5.85 -13.23 -16.24
CA GLY A 134 6.45 -13.48 -17.56
C GLY A 134 5.87 -14.71 -18.26
N ARG A 135 5.65 -15.80 -17.51
CA ARG A 135 5.00 -17.01 -18.04
C ARG A 135 3.56 -16.74 -18.46
N PHE A 136 2.82 -15.96 -17.67
CA PHE A 136 1.45 -15.57 -18.01
C PHE A 136 1.38 -14.72 -19.29
N MET A 137 2.28 -13.75 -19.46
CA MET A 137 2.31 -12.94 -20.69
C MET A 137 2.63 -13.76 -21.95
N GLN A 138 3.49 -14.76 -21.83
CA GLN A 138 3.80 -15.68 -22.94
C GLN A 138 2.64 -16.61 -23.30
N GLY A 139 1.70 -16.84 -22.37
CA GLY A 139 0.54 -17.72 -22.54
C GLY A 139 -0.63 -17.14 -23.34
N GLY A 140 -0.59 -15.87 -23.76
CA GLY A 140 -1.61 -15.27 -24.61
C GLY A 140 -2.97 -15.02 -23.92
N VAL A 141 -2.96 -14.63 -22.65
CA VAL A 141 -4.18 -14.39 -21.85
C VAL A 141 -5.03 -13.24 -22.43
N SER A 142 -6.36 -13.39 -22.47
CA SER A 142 -7.29 -12.35 -22.93
C SER A 142 -7.31 -11.15 -21.98
N VAL A 143 -7.62 -9.97 -22.52
CA VAL A 143 -7.64 -8.70 -21.78
C VAL A 143 -8.60 -8.74 -20.57
N GLU A 144 -9.74 -9.44 -20.66
CA GLU A 144 -10.65 -9.58 -19.52
C GLU A 144 -10.06 -10.37 -18.35
N HIS A 145 -9.32 -11.44 -18.62
CA HIS A 145 -8.71 -12.27 -17.56
C HIS A 145 -7.51 -11.59 -16.89
N PHE A 146 -6.93 -10.59 -17.55
CA PHE A 146 -5.80 -9.84 -17.00
C PHE A 146 -6.18 -9.03 -15.75
N GLU A 147 -7.38 -8.47 -15.70
CA GLU A 147 -7.83 -7.68 -14.55
C GLU A 147 -8.09 -8.55 -13.32
N GLU A 148 -8.72 -9.71 -13.49
CA GLU A 148 -8.94 -10.69 -12.42
C GLU A 148 -7.62 -11.24 -11.88
N LEU A 149 -6.71 -11.64 -12.78
CA LEU A 149 -5.38 -12.13 -12.40
C LEU A 149 -4.57 -11.04 -11.67
N GLY A 150 -4.67 -9.79 -12.12
CA GLY A 150 -4.04 -8.65 -11.45
C GLY A 150 -4.58 -8.41 -10.03
N LYS A 151 -5.88 -8.61 -9.80
CA LYS A 151 -6.48 -8.54 -8.46
C LYS A 151 -5.99 -9.68 -7.57
N GLU A 152 -5.94 -10.90 -8.08
CA GLU A 152 -5.48 -12.06 -7.32
C GLU A 152 -4.00 -11.95 -6.95
N LEU A 153 -3.15 -11.56 -7.90
CA LEU A 153 -1.72 -11.30 -7.65
C LEU A 153 -1.52 -10.23 -6.58
N ARG A 154 -2.25 -9.11 -6.65
CA ARG A 154 -2.18 -8.04 -5.64
C ARG A 154 -2.60 -8.51 -4.25
N LEU A 155 -3.64 -9.33 -4.15
CA LEU A 155 -4.09 -9.88 -2.87
C LEU A 155 -3.05 -10.85 -2.28
N ASN A 156 -2.49 -11.72 -3.12
CA ASN A 156 -1.44 -12.66 -2.71
C ASN A 156 -0.17 -11.92 -2.29
N GLU A 157 0.22 -10.87 -3.02
CA GLU A 157 1.36 -10.03 -2.68
C GLU A 157 1.11 -9.27 -1.37
N ALA A 158 -0.05 -8.64 -1.20
CA ALA A 158 -0.42 -7.95 0.04
C ALA A 158 -0.39 -8.89 1.25
N ARG A 159 -0.86 -10.14 1.09
CA ARG A 159 -0.80 -11.16 2.15
C ARG A 159 0.64 -11.56 2.48
N ARG A 160 1.49 -11.74 1.47
CA ARG A 160 2.92 -12.02 1.67
C ARG A 160 3.61 -10.86 2.39
N ILE A 161 3.36 -9.63 1.95
CA ILE A 161 3.92 -8.42 2.59
C ILE A 161 3.44 -8.30 4.03
N ALA A 162 2.17 -8.56 4.33
CA ALA A 162 1.64 -8.49 5.69
C ALA A 162 2.33 -9.49 6.64
N ILE A 163 2.66 -10.69 6.16
CA ILE A 163 3.38 -11.70 6.94
C ILE A 163 4.87 -11.36 7.06
N LEU A 164 5.48 -10.85 5.98
CA LEU A 164 6.92 -10.56 5.93
C LEU A 164 7.29 -9.23 6.61
N ALA A 165 6.38 -8.27 6.70
CA ALA A 165 6.62 -6.98 7.33
C ALA A 165 7.08 -7.08 8.80
N PRO A 166 6.43 -7.85 9.70
CA PRO A 166 6.93 -8.00 11.06
C PRO A 166 8.27 -8.72 11.09
N LEU A 167 8.48 -9.72 10.24
CA LEU A 167 9.75 -10.45 10.15
C LEU A 167 10.90 -9.54 9.71
N HIS A 168 10.65 -8.65 8.75
CA HIS A 168 11.60 -7.63 8.32
C HIS A 168 12.05 -6.77 9.49
N LYS A 169 11.10 -6.26 10.28
CA LYS A 169 11.39 -5.42 11.44
C LYS A 169 12.26 -6.16 12.46
N LEU A 170 12.00 -7.44 12.69
CA LEU A 170 12.79 -8.26 13.61
C LEU A 170 14.22 -8.46 13.10
N VAL A 171 14.40 -8.80 11.83
CA VAL A 171 15.73 -9.00 11.23
C VAL A 171 16.52 -7.69 11.19
N PHE A 172 15.86 -6.59 10.80
CA PHE A 172 16.50 -5.28 10.78
C PHE A 172 16.92 -4.84 12.19
N LEU A 173 16.02 -4.97 13.17
CA LEU A 173 16.31 -4.60 14.55
C LEU A 173 17.42 -5.47 15.16
N SER A 174 17.42 -6.78 14.94
CA SER A 174 18.45 -7.68 15.46
C SER A 174 19.82 -7.39 14.85
N SER A 175 19.86 -7.13 13.54
CA SER A 175 21.10 -6.73 12.84
C SER A 175 21.58 -5.38 13.36
N PHE A 176 20.69 -4.38 13.43
CA PHE A 176 21.04 -3.04 13.90
C PHE A 176 21.57 -3.04 15.34
N VAL A 177 20.90 -3.74 16.27
CA VAL A 177 21.35 -3.87 17.66
C VAL A 177 22.69 -4.59 17.74
N GLY A 178 22.88 -5.66 16.96
CA GLY A 178 24.15 -6.39 16.89
C GLY A 178 25.31 -5.50 16.45
N ALA A 179 25.12 -4.76 15.36
CA ALA A 179 26.10 -3.82 14.83
C ALA A 179 26.43 -2.69 15.83
N ILE A 180 25.41 -2.08 16.45
CA ILE A 180 25.63 -1.02 17.45
C ILE A 180 26.33 -1.54 18.70
N ALA A 181 25.95 -2.72 19.20
CA ALA A 181 26.59 -3.30 20.37
C ALA A 181 28.08 -3.58 20.10
N GLY A 182 28.41 -4.19 18.97
CA GLY A 182 29.80 -4.40 18.56
C GLY A 182 30.58 -3.10 18.40
N ALA A 183 29.97 -2.09 17.76
CA ALA A 183 30.58 -0.77 17.57
C ALA A 183 30.84 -0.06 18.91
N SER A 184 29.90 -0.16 19.85
CA SER A 184 30.01 0.44 21.18
C SER A 184 31.18 -0.16 21.96
N VAL A 185 31.37 -1.48 21.89
CA VAL A 185 32.53 -2.17 22.52
C VAL A 185 33.84 -1.69 21.90
N MET A 186 33.91 -1.57 20.57
CA MET A 186 35.11 -1.06 19.88
C MET A 186 35.44 0.38 20.30
N ILE A 187 34.44 1.27 20.34
CA ILE A 187 34.62 2.66 20.76
C ILE A 187 35.06 2.74 22.22
N TYR A 188 34.41 2.00 23.12
CA TYR A 188 34.75 1.98 24.54
C TYR A 188 36.22 1.58 24.75
N ARG A 189 36.66 0.50 24.09
CA ARG A 189 38.04 0.01 24.19
C ARG A 189 39.06 0.95 23.56
N LEU A 190 38.71 1.59 22.44
CA LEU A 190 39.55 2.61 21.83
C LEU A 190 39.77 3.79 22.78
N VAL A 191 38.69 4.28 23.40
CA VAL A 191 38.74 5.40 24.36
C VAL A 191 39.54 5.01 25.60
N ASP A 192 39.31 3.83 26.18
CA ASP A 192 40.07 3.30 27.31
C ASP A 192 41.58 3.24 27.00
N SER A 193 41.93 2.77 25.80
CA SER A 193 43.34 2.71 25.36
C SER A 193 44.00 4.09 25.22
N LEU A 194 43.22 5.14 24.92
CA LEU A 194 43.73 6.51 24.81
C LEU A 194 43.97 7.16 26.18
N TYR A 195 43.24 6.77 27.23
CA TYR A 195 43.42 7.30 28.59
C TYR A 195 44.53 6.59 29.39
N LEU A 196 44.94 5.39 28.96
CA LEU A 196 46.02 4.62 29.58
C LEU A 196 47.43 5.02 29.10
N TYR A 197 47.52 5.93 28.12
CA TYR A 197 48.75 6.55 27.64
C TYR A 197 48.84 8.01 28.09
#